data_AF-A0A6B9D131-F1
#
_entry.id   AF-A0A6B9D131-F1
#
_cell.length_a   1.000
_cell.length_b   1.000
_cell.length_c   1.000
_cell.angle_alpha   90.00
_cell.angle_beta   90.00
_cell.angle_gamma   90.00
#
_symmetry.space_group_name_H-M   'P 1'
#
loop_
_entity.id
_entity.type
_entity.pdbx_description
1 polymer ?
#
loop_
_entity_poly.entity_id
_entity_poly.type
_entity_poly.pdbx_seq_one_letter_code
_entity_poly.pdbx_strand_id
1 'polypeptide(L)' 'MNKTKGCLIANFATVPFSVRYYKKGSAHITFKRPELVEKINNLVASHYPGMLPPRV' A
#
# COMPACT_ATOMS: atom_id res chain seq x y z
N MET A 1 22.48 -1.35 6.99
CA MET A 1 21.78 -0.27 6.25
C MET A 1 20.48 0.07 6.99
N ASN A 2 20.63 0.83 8.07
CA ASN A 2 19.61 1.23 9.02
C ASN A 2 18.85 2.45 8.48
N LYS A 3 17.86 2.23 7.59
CA LYS A 3 16.93 3.27 7.19
C LYS A 3 16.20 3.76 8.44
N THR A 4 16.54 4.99 8.84
CA THR A 4 15.82 5.82 9.81
C THR A 4 14.34 5.56 9.70
N LYS A 5 13.74 5.10 10.80
CA LYS A 5 12.31 4.89 10.90
C LYS A 5 11.67 6.25 10.66
N GLY A 6 11.23 6.49 9.42
CA GLY A 6 10.45 7.68 9.10
C GLY A 6 9.35 7.75 10.15
N CYS A 7 9.35 8.81 10.94
CA CYS A 7 8.43 9.00 12.05
C CYS A 7 7.01 8.74 11.53
N LEU A 8 6.39 7.66 12.02
CA LEU A 8 5.04 7.27 11.68
C LEU A 8 4.11 8.34 12.25
N ILE A 9 3.37 9.03 11.40
CA ILE A 9 2.44 10.09 11.85
C ILE A 9 1.11 9.51 12.29
N ALA A 10 0.66 8.47 11.59
CA ALA A 10 -0.62 7.83 11.87
C ALA A 10 -0.57 6.36 11.45
N ASN A 11 -1.07 5.51 12.33
CA ASN A 11 -1.43 4.14 12.02
C ASN A 11 -2.95 4.04 12.10
N PHE A 12 -3.60 3.70 11.00
CA PHE A 12 -5.00 3.36 11.00
C PHE A 12 -5.16 1.89 10.63
N ALA A 13 -5.67 1.09 11.56
CA ALA A 13 -5.93 -0.33 11.35
C ALA A 13 -7.44 -0.56 11.41
N THR A 14 -8.03 -0.92 10.27
CA THR A 14 -9.40 -1.43 10.19
C THR A 14 -9.37 -2.94 9.94
N VAL A 15 -10.51 -3.59 10.08
CA VAL A 15 -10.66 -5.05 9.91
C VAL A 15 -10.15 -5.52 8.51
N PRO A 16 -10.45 -4.82 7.40
CA PRO A 16 -9.95 -5.23 6.07
C PRO A 16 -8.54 -4.74 5.67
N PHE A 17 -8.02 -3.64 6.24
CA PHE A 17 -6.72 -3.08 5.83
C PHE A 17 -6.06 -2.24 6.93
N SER A 18 -4.77 -2.00 6.80
CA SER A 18 -4.00 -1.16 7.70
C SER A 18 -3.16 -0.17 6.91
N VAL A 19 -3.23 1.11 7.25
CA VAL A 19 -2.48 2.17 6.58
C VAL A 19 -1.46 2.76 7.55
N ARG A 20 -0.21 2.82 7.09
CA ARG A 20 0.92 3.43 7.80
C ARG A 20 1.32 4.69 7.06
N TYR A 21 1.02 5.84 7.66
CA TYR A 21 1.39 7.14 7.11
C TYR A 21 2.73 7.59 7.71
N TYR A 22 3.64 8.03 6.84
CA TYR A 22 4.97 8.51 7.22
C TYR A 22 5.05 10.04 7.04
N LYS A 23 5.82 10.73 7.90
CA LYS A 23 6.09 12.19 7.78
C LYS A 23 6.60 12.63 6.41
N LYS A 24 7.13 11.71 5.60
CA LYS A 24 7.64 11.96 4.25
C LYS A 24 6.53 12.12 3.19
N GLY A 25 5.25 12.06 3.58
CA GLY A 25 4.12 12.05 2.65
C GLY A 25 3.90 10.70 1.96
N SER A 26 4.72 9.70 2.28
CA SER A 26 4.53 8.32 1.80
C SER A 26 3.57 7.57 2.72
N ALA A 27 2.74 6.70 2.15
CA ALA A 27 1.86 5.82 2.90
C ALA A 27 2.08 4.38 2.44
N HIS A 28 2.20 3.44 3.38
CA HIS A 28 2.17 2.02 3.09
C HIS A 28 0.82 1.45 3.50
N ILE A 29 0.11 0.86 2.55
CA ILE A 29 -1.19 0.23 2.80
C ILE A 29 -0.96 -1.29 2.78
N THR A 30 -1.31 -1.95 3.87
CA THR A 30 -1.28 -3.41 3.99
C THR A 30 -2.71 -3.91 4.01
N PHE A 31 -3.12 -4.61 2.96
CA PHE A 31 -4.43 -5.23 2.88
C PHE A 31 -4.40 -6.59 3.55
N LYS A 32 -5.39 -6.89 4.40
CA LYS A 32 -5.50 -8.19 5.08
C LYS A 32 -6.27 -9.22 4.24
N ARG A 33 -7.03 -8.77 3.25
CA ARG A 33 -7.80 -9.65 2.34
C ARG A 33 -7.28 -9.55 0.91
N PRO A 34 -6.89 -10.67 0.27
CA PRO A 34 -6.37 -10.67 -1.09
C PRO A 34 -7.42 -10.26 -2.13
N GLU A 35 -8.70 -10.56 -1.91
CA GLU A 35 -9.78 -10.20 -2.86
C GLU A 35 -9.89 -8.70 -3.14
N LEU A 36 -9.60 -7.87 -2.13
CA LEU A 36 -9.63 -6.41 -2.29
C LEU A 36 -8.38 -5.90 -3.02
N VAL A 37 -7.24 -6.55 -2.79
CA VAL A 37 -5.99 -6.26 -3.51
C VAL A 37 -6.16 -6.52 -4.99
N GLU A 38 -6.78 -7.64 -5.37
CA GLU A 38 -6.95 -8.00 -6.78
C GLU A 38 -7.84 -6.99 -7.52
N LYS A 39 -8.94 -6.54 -6.92
CA LYS A 39 -9.79 -5.49 -7.51
C LYS A 39 -9.07 -4.16 -7.67
N ILE A 40 -8.32 -3.72 -6.65
CA ILE A 40 -7.54 -2.48 -6.71
C ILE A 40 -6.44 -2.61 -7.76
N ASN A 41 -5.75 -3.76 -7.79
CA ASN A 41 -4.71 -4.05 -8.76
C ASN A 41 -5.25 -3.98 -10.19
N ASN A 42 -6.44 -4.50 -10.45
CA ASN A 42 -7.09 -4.40 -11.76
C ASN A 42 -7.46 -2.95 -12.12
N LEU A 43 -7.91 -2.13 -11.16
CA LEU A 43 -8.18 -0.71 -11.39
C LEU A 43 -6.90 0.07 -11.70
N VAL A 44 -5.84 -0.16 -10.93
CA VAL A 44 -4.53 0.48 -11.13
C VAL A 44 -3.90 0.02 -12.45
N ALA A 45 -4.01 -1.27 -12.80
CA ALA A 45 -3.56 -1.79 -14.09
C ALA A 45 -4.28 -1.12 -15.26
N SER A 46 -5.58 -0.87 -15.11
CA SER A 46 -6.40 -0.21 -16.14
C SER A 46 -6.09 1.28 -16.28
N HIS A 47 -5.77 1.97 -15.18
CA HIS A 47 -5.53 3.41 -15.21
C HIS A 47 -4.04 3.77 -15.45
N TYR A 48 -3.12 2.89 -15.04
CA TYR A 48 -1.68 3.06 -15.16
C TYR A 48 -1.03 1.81 -15.78
N PRO A 49 -1.03 1.69 -17.12
CA PRO A 49 -0.37 0.59 -17.80
C PRO A 49 1.15 0.66 -17.53
N GLY A 50 1.70 -0.35 -16.85
CA GLY A 50 3.14 -0.46 -16.55
C GLY A 50 3.57 -0.08 -15.12
N MET A 51 2.62 0.30 -14.26
CA MET A 51 2.93 0.61 -12.85
C MET A 51 3.03 -0.64 -11.96
N LEU A 52 2.49 -1.76 -12.43
CA LEU A 52 2.53 -3.03 -11.70
C LEU A 52 3.64 -3.91 -12.27
N PRO A 53 4.50 -4.51 -11.42
CA PRO A 53 5.49 -5.48 -11.87
C PRO A 53 4.77 -6.72 -12.46
N PRO A 54 5.38 -7.40 -13.44
CA PRO A 54 4.82 -8.64 -13.99
C PRO A 54 4.61 -9.66 -12.86
N ARG A 55 3.46 -10.34 -12.88
CA ARG A 55 3.12 -11.40 -11.93
C ARG A 55 4.15 -12.53 -12.09
N VAL A 56 5.04 -12.70 -11.11
CA VAL A 56 5.96 -13.85 -11.00
C VAL A 56 5.30 -15.03 -10.31
#